data_AF-A0A6I3N2X3-F1
#
_entry.id   AF-A0A6I3N2X3-F1
#
_cell.length_a   1.000
_cell.length_b   1.000
_cell.length_c   1.000
_cell.angle_alpha   90.00
_cell.angle_beta   90.00
_cell.angle_gamma   90.00
#
_symmetry.space_group_name_H-M   'P 1'
#
loop_
_entity.id
_entity.type
_entity.pdbx_description
1 polymer ?
#
loop_
_entity_poly.entity_id
_entity_poly.type
_entity_poly.pdbx_seq_one_letter_code
_entity_poly.pdbx_strand_id
1 'polypeptide(L)'
;MQIASIVEKITETISITNDQATALATSSQVLENISASQADQIFSAIDSGEITDAQGEAIVETVQVASKTVRRSFEGELNIFEGQFDNYVPLNSKINVEDRRTVVAVSVVSTAAMTSMGVRGAMPMGGGGVPASGGSAELAEAFKSESNRIRRISKYKYKNGRRVVDKKNFSKKLILSIMQNSFTLVGFIVVYLTLSGSVRTIAGLATLIAFFSTLYIDMREED
;
A
#
# COMPACT_ATOMS: atom_id res chain seq x y z
N MET A 1 10.56 -21.90 32.54
CA MET A 1 9.22 -22.38 32.97
C MET A 1 8.57 -21.52 34.08
N GLN A 2 9.32 -20.89 34.99
CA GLN A 2 8.71 -20.07 36.05
C GLN A 2 8.01 -18.79 35.53
N ILE A 3 8.62 -18.07 34.57
CA ILE A 3 8.09 -16.80 34.05
C ILE A 3 6.73 -16.98 33.35
N ALA A 4 6.62 -17.98 32.46
CA ALA A 4 5.37 -18.28 31.75
C ALA A 4 4.19 -18.58 32.70
N SER A 5 4.44 -19.34 33.76
CA SER A 5 3.42 -19.70 34.76
C SER A 5 3.04 -18.52 35.67
N ILE A 6 3.95 -17.58 35.91
CA ILE A 6 3.65 -16.33 36.63
C ILE A 6 2.77 -15.44 35.76
N VAL A 7 3.11 -15.29 34.47
CA VAL A 7 2.31 -14.51 33.52
C VAL A 7 0.91 -15.11 33.36
N GLU A 8 0.81 -16.43 33.25
CA GLU A 8 -0.48 -17.17 33.24
C GLU A 8 -1.33 -16.82 34.46
N LYS A 9 -0.78 -16.86 35.68
CA LYS A 9 -1.51 -16.44 36.89
C LYS A 9 -1.94 -14.97 36.87
N ILE A 10 -1.18 -14.10 36.22
CA ILE A 10 -1.53 -12.67 36.10
C ILE A 10 -2.68 -12.49 35.10
N THR A 11 -2.66 -13.18 33.96
CA THR A 11 -3.66 -13.02 32.89
C THR A 11 -4.92 -13.86 33.07
N GLU A 12 -4.89 -14.94 33.84
CA GLU A 12 -6.04 -15.84 34.03
C GLU A 12 -7.02 -15.35 35.12
N THR A 13 -6.58 -14.46 36.01
CA THR A 13 -7.34 -14.09 37.21
C THR A 13 -7.93 -12.67 37.19
N ILE A 14 -7.40 -11.76 36.36
CA ILE A 14 -7.76 -10.33 36.30
C ILE A 14 -7.59 -9.82 34.85
N SER A 15 -8.53 -9.01 34.35
CA SER A 15 -8.32 -8.19 33.16
C SER A 15 -7.16 -7.22 33.42
N ILE A 16 -6.02 -7.44 32.77
CA ILE A 16 -4.84 -6.60 32.95
C ILE A 16 -5.14 -5.16 32.50
N THR A 17 -4.60 -4.18 33.22
CA THR A 17 -4.74 -2.75 32.87
C THR A 17 -3.77 -2.37 31.76
N ASN A 18 -4.01 -1.23 31.09
CA ASN A 18 -3.13 -0.70 30.05
C ASN A 18 -1.68 -0.57 30.54
N ASP A 19 -1.46 0.02 31.72
CA ASP A 19 -0.11 0.18 32.29
C ASP A 19 0.61 -1.15 32.51
N GLN A 20 -0.12 -2.17 32.98
CA GLN A 20 0.43 -3.51 33.19
C GLN A 20 0.74 -4.19 31.85
N ALA A 21 -0.15 -4.07 30.88
CA ALA A 21 0.02 -4.62 29.54
C ALA A 21 1.24 -3.99 28.84
N THR A 22 1.37 -2.66 28.93
CA THR A 22 2.53 -1.91 28.44
C THR A 22 3.82 -2.36 29.11
N ALA A 23 3.83 -2.50 30.44
CA ALA A 23 5.01 -2.99 31.16
C ALA A 23 5.41 -4.41 30.73
N LEU A 24 4.45 -5.31 30.50
CA LEU A 24 4.71 -6.66 30.02
C LEU A 24 5.23 -6.67 28.56
N ALA A 25 4.67 -5.82 27.70
CA ALA A 25 5.05 -5.70 26.30
C ALA A 25 6.47 -5.13 26.10
N THR A 26 6.97 -4.34 27.05
CA THR A 26 8.37 -3.84 27.06
C THR A 26 9.40 -4.83 27.62
N SER A 27 8.97 -6.00 28.07
CA SER A 27 9.86 -7.00 28.68
C SER A 27 10.20 -8.13 27.72
N SER A 28 11.43 -8.12 27.18
CA SER A 28 11.91 -9.19 26.26
C SER A 28 11.80 -10.57 26.90
N GLN A 29 12.13 -10.69 28.19
CA GLN A 29 12.05 -11.96 28.91
C GLN A 29 10.62 -12.51 28.99
N VAL A 30 9.62 -11.62 29.11
CA VAL A 30 8.21 -12.02 29.08
C VAL A 30 7.86 -12.49 27.67
N LEU A 31 8.12 -11.67 26.65
CA LEU A 31 7.76 -11.98 25.26
C LEU A 31 8.45 -13.26 24.72
N GLU A 32 9.64 -13.59 25.21
CA GLU A 32 10.35 -14.83 24.83
C GLU A 32 9.73 -16.10 25.41
N ASN A 33 9.00 -16.01 26.52
CA ASN A 33 8.53 -17.15 27.29
C ASN A 33 7.00 -17.35 27.27
N ILE A 34 6.26 -16.48 26.58
CA ILE A 34 4.80 -16.57 26.46
C ILE A 34 4.36 -17.31 25.20
N SER A 35 3.16 -17.87 25.27
CA SER A 35 2.44 -18.44 24.13
C SER A 35 1.76 -17.36 23.27
N ALA A 36 1.25 -17.75 22.10
CA ALA A 36 0.46 -16.88 21.23
C ALA A 36 -0.74 -16.26 21.98
N SER A 37 -1.53 -17.10 22.64
CA SER A 37 -2.74 -16.65 23.35
C SER A 37 -2.44 -15.68 24.50
N GLN A 38 -1.31 -15.88 25.18
CA GLN A 38 -0.86 -14.94 26.22
C GLN A 38 -0.38 -13.61 25.62
N ALA A 39 0.28 -13.65 24.46
CA ALA A 39 0.64 -12.44 23.73
C ALA A 39 -0.61 -11.68 23.25
N ASP A 40 -1.61 -12.41 22.73
CA ASP A 40 -2.90 -11.82 22.32
C ASP A 40 -3.58 -11.10 23.51
N GLN A 41 -3.60 -11.74 24.68
CA GLN A 41 -4.13 -11.14 25.91
C GLN A 41 -3.37 -9.88 26.35
N ILE A 42 -2.04 -9.88 26.24
CA ILE A 42 -1.21 -8.72 26.58
C ILE A 42 -1.51 -7.56 25.61
N PHE A 43 -1.47 -7.81 24.30
CA PHE A 43 -1.60 -6.74 23.31
C PHE A 43 -3.04 -6.20 23.19
N SER A 44 -4.06 -7.04 23.32
CA SER A 44 -5.47 -6.60 23.30
C SER A 44 -5.87 -5.69 24.46
N ALA A 45 -5.10 -5.71 25.55
CA ALA A 45 -5.31 -4.84 26.70
C ALA A 45 -4.58 -3.49 26.62
N ILE A 46 -3.72 -3.30 25.61
CA ILE A 46 -3.05 -2.01 25.35
C ILE A 46 -3.98 -1.17 24.49
N ASP A 47 -4.36 0.00 25.01
CA ASP A 47 -4.96 1.06 24.20
C ASP A 47 -3.83 1.93 23.62
N SER A 48 -3.66 1.88 22.30
CA SER A 48 -2.65 2.63 21.56
C SER A 48 -2.87 4.15 21.63
N GLY A 49 -4.09 4.61 21.91
CA GLY A 49 -4.41 6.03 22.09
C GLY A 49 -4.01 6.58 23.45
N GLU A 50 -3.77 5.71 24.44
CA GLU A 50 -3.43 6.10 25.82
C GLU A 50 -1.94 5.92 26.16
N ILE A 51 -1.13 5.40 25.23
CA ILE A 51 0.33 5.29 25.41
C ILE A 51 1.06 6.50 24.81
N THR A 52 2.19 6.85 25.41
CA THR A 52 3.11 7.87 24.88
C THR A 52 3.95 7.30 23.73
N ASP A 53 4.46 8.18 22.85
CA ASP A 53 5.39 7.79 21.78
C ASP A 53 6.61 7.03 22.31
N ALA A 54 7.12 7.42 23.48
CA ALA A 54 8.26 6.75 24.12
C ALA A 54 7.92 5.32 24.58
N GLN A 55 6.71 5.09 25.08
CA GLN A 55 6.24 3.75 25.42
C GLN A 55 6.01 2.91 24.16
N GLY A 56 5.44 3.50 23.11
CA GLY A 56 5.29 2.85 21.81
C GLY A 56 6.63 2.39 21.25
N GLU A 57 7.65 3.26 21.24
CA GLU A 57 9.00 2.92 20.78
C GLU A 57 9.64 1.78 21.60
N ALA A 58 9.49 1.81 22.92
CA ALA A 58 10.01 0.74 23.78
C ALA A 58 9.33 -0.62 23.52
N ILE A 59 8.03 -0.61 23.25
CA ILE A 59 7.30 -1.81 22.82
C ILE A 59 7.84 -2.28 21.46
N VAL A 60 8.02 -1.37 20.49
CA VAL A 60 8.56 -1.70 19.16
C VAL A 60 9.94 -2.33 19.28
N GLU A 61 10.87 -1.76 20.04
CA GLU A 61 12.22 -2.30 20.23
C GLU A 61 12.18 -3.76 20.71
N THR A 62 11.31 -4.03 21.68
CA THR A 62 11.16 -5.36 22.28
C THR A 62 10.47 -6.35 21.32
N VAL A 63 9.35 -5.93 20.70
CA VAL A 63 8.55 -6.79 19.82
C VAL A 63 9.26 -7.07 18.50
N GLN A 64 10.06 -6.13 17.98
CA GLN A 64 10.74 -6.27 16.69
C GLN A 64 11.69 -7.48 16.65
N VAL A 65 12.33 -7.78 17.78
CA VAL A 65 13.25 -8.91 17.96
C VAL A 65 12.56 -10.17 18.52
N ALA A 66 11.27 -10.08 18.91
CA ALA A 66 10.51 -11.20 19.43
C ALA A 66 10.20 -12.26 18.36
N SER A 67 9.70 -13.42 18.82
CA SER A 67 9.35 -14.52 17.93
C SER A 67 8.28 -14.13 16.90
N LYS A 68 8.26 -14.80 15.74
CA LYS A 68 7.22 -14.57 14.71
C LYS A 68 5.80 -14.77 15.23
N THR A 69 5.62 -15.58 16.27
CA THR A 69 4.31 -15.82 16.87
C THR A 69 3.84 -14.58 17.63
N VAL A 70 4.67 -14.05 18.53
CA VAL A 70 4.38 -12.83 19.31
C VAL A 70 4.17 -11.63 18.39
N ARG A 71 4.99 -11.51 17.34
CA ARG A 71 4.85 -10.43 16.36
C ARG A 71 3.52 -10.48 15.59
N ARG A 72 2.98 -11.68 15.34
CA ARG A 72 1.63 -11.80 14.74
C ARG A 72 0.54 -11.35 15.71
N SER A 73 0.67 -11.69 17.00
CA SER A 73 -0.24 -11.22 18.04
C SER A 73 -0.23 -9.70 18.13
N PHE A 74 0.97 -9.09 18.13
CA PHE A 74 1.12 -7.64 18.11
C PHE A 74 0.43 -6.99 16.91
N GLU A 75 0.66 -7.52 15.70
CA GLU A 75 0.04 -7.02 14.46
C GLU A 75 -1.48 -7.30 14.37
N GLY A 76 -1.98 -8.29 15.11
CA GLY A 76 -3.37 -8.71 15.09
C GLY A 76 -4.26 -7.95 16.08
N GLU A 77 -3.72 -7.65 17.25
CA GLU A 77 -4.49 -7.05 18.36
C GLU A 77 -4.33 -5.52 18.45
N LEU A 78 -3.19 -4.97 18.01
CA LEU A 78 -2.94 -3.53 18.07
C LEU A 78 -3.11 -2.85 16.72
N ASN A 79 -3.68 -1.64 16.76
CA ASN A 79 -3.67 -0.75 15.60
C ASN A 79 -2.29 -0.11 15.44
N ILE A 80 -1.38 -0.82 14.76
CA ILE A 80 0.00 -0.35 14.58
C ILE A 80 0.11 0.96 13.78
N PHE A 81 -0.96 1.41 13.13
CA PHE A 81 -0.95 2.58 12.24
C PHE A 81 -1.29 3.92 12.92
N GLU A 82 -1.59 3.93 14.23
CA GLU A 82 -2.01 5.13 14.97
C GLU A 82 -0.90 6.16 15.24
N GLY A 83 0.36 5.80 14.97
CA GLY A 83 1.52 6.71 15.05
C GLY A 83 2.56 6.28 16.08
N GLN A 84 2.14 5.64 17.17
CA GLN A 84 3.01 5.27 18.29
C GLN A 84 3.96 4.10 17.95
N PHE A 85 3.72 3.41 16.83
CA PHE A 85 4.49 2.24 16.39
C PHE A 85 5.18 2.47 15.04
N ASP A 86 5.46 3.72 14.70
CA ASP A 86 5.96 4.16 13.41
C ASP A 86 7.24 3.44 12.94
N ASN A 87 8.14 3.13 13.88
CA ASN A 87 9.40 2.44 13.61
C ASN A 87 9.28 0.92 13.47
N TYR A 88 8.12 0.33 13.79
CA TYR A 88 7.91 -1.11 13.66
C TYR A 88 7.99 -1.53 12.20
N VAL A 89 8.71 -2.62 11.91
CA VAL A 89 8.78 -3.21 10.57
C VAL A 89 7.95 -4.49 10.55
N PRO A 90 6.74 -4.49 9.96
CA PRO A 90 5.83 -5.64 10.00
C PRO A 90 6.38 -6.91 9.37
N LEU A 91 5.80 -8.05 9.75
CA LEU A 91 6.10 -9.33 9.15
C LEU A 91 5.82 -9.27 7.64
N ASN A 92 6.77 -9.77 6.87
CA ASN A 92 6.73 -9.67 5.40
C ASN A 92 6.62 -8.21 4.91
N SER A 93 7.22 -7.25 5.62
CA SER A 93 7.50 -5.90 5.13
C SER A 93 9.00 -5.65 5.09
N LYS A 94 9.42 -4.67 4.28
CA LYS A 94 10.79 -4.11 4.28
C LYS A 94 10.85 -2.66 4.76
N ILE A 95 9.68 -2.05 4.90
CA ILE A 95 9.51 -0.66 5.31
C ILE A 95 8.75 -0.63 6.64
N ASN A 96 9.02 0.39 7.45
CA ASN A 96 8.37 0.57 8.74
C ASN A 96 6.92 1.06 8.56
N VAL A 97 6.17 1.16 9.66
CA VAL A 97 4.76 1.56 9.60
C VAL A 97 4.61 3.01 9.14
N GLU A 98 5.52 3.91 9.53
CA GLU A 98 5.54 5.30 9.08
C GLU A 98 5.64 5.39 7.54
N ASP A 99 6.63 4.72 6.95
CA ASP A 99 6.84 4.65 5.51
C ASP A 99 5.62 4.05 4.80
N ARG A 100 4.95 3.06 5.41
CA ARG A 100 3.71 2.52 4.83
C ARG A 100 2.59 3.57 4.82
N ARG A 101 2.46 4.36 5.89
CA ARG A 101 1.47 5.44 5.97
C ARG A 101 1.77 6.55 4.97
N THR A 102 3.04 6.92 4.79
CA THR A 102 3.44 7.94 3.81
C THR A 102 3.24 7.43 2.37
N VAL A 103 3.57 6.18 2.06
CA VAL A 103 3.32 5.58 0.74
C VAL A 103 1.83 5.58 0.40
N VAL A 104 0.97 5.25 1.37
CA VAL A 104 -0.49 5.33 1.20
C VAL A 104 -0.93 6.78 1.00
N ALA A 105 -0.46 7.73 1.82
CA ALA A 105 -0.80 9.14 1.68
C ALA A 105 -0.36 9.73 0.33
N VAL A 106 0.86 9.44 -0.13
CA VAL A 106 1.38 9.86 -1.44
C VAL A 106 0.56 9.26 -2.57
N SER A 107 0.10 8.01 -2.44
CA SER A 107 -0.78 7.40 -3.45
C SER A 107 -2.13 8.11 -3.56
N VAL A 108 -2.71 8.50 -2.42
CA VAL A 108 -3.96 9.26 -2.35
C VAL A 108 -3.77 10.67 -2.90
N VAL A 109 -2.70 11.36 -2.51
CA VAL A 109 -2.37 12.70 -3.00
C VAL A 109 -2.02 12.70 -4.48
N SER A 110 -1.32 11.69 -5.00
CA SER A 110 -1.07 11.58 -6.45
C SER A 110 -2.38 11.38 -7.21
N THR A 111 -3.31 10.61 -6.65
CA THR A 111 -4.66 10.45 -7.19
C THR A 111 -5.41 11.80 -7.17
N ALA A 112 -5.33 12.57 -6.08
CA ALA A 112 -5.99 13.87 -5.94
C ALA A 112 -5.30 15.03 -6.70
N ALA A 113 -3.98 14.98 -6.90
CA ALA A 113 -3.23 15.98 -7.65
C ALA A 113 -3.47 15.83 -9.15
N MET A 114 -3.62 14.59 -9.63
CA MET A 114 -4.07 14.34 -11.00
C MET A 114 -5.50 14.85 -11.24
N THR A 115 -6.37 14.86 -10.23
CA THR A 115 -7.69 15.50 -10.35
C THR A 115 -7.61 17.03 -10.27
N SER A 116 -6.66 17.61 -9.53
CA SER A 116 -6.52 19.08 -9.39
C SER A 116 -5.70 19.77 -10.49
N MET A 117 -4.85 19.06 -11.24
CA MET A 117 -4.02 19.63 -12.33
C MET A 117 -4.77 19.88 -13.65
N GLY A 118 -6.10 19.79 -13.67
CA GLY A 118 -6.90 20.39 -14.73
C GLY A 118 -6.80 19.70 -16.09
N VAL A 119 -6.70 18.36 -16.14
CA VAL A 119 -7.19 17.61 -17.31
C VAL A 119 -8.71 17.76 -17.33
N ARG A 120 -9.17 18.92 -17.82
CA ARG A 120 -10.57 19.25 -18.05
C ARG A 120 -11.08 18.34 -19.17
N GLY A 121 -11.71 17.25 -18.78
CA GLY A 121 -12.41 16.35 -19.67
C GLY A 121 -12.86 15.09 -18.95
N ALA A 122 -13.93 15.23 -18.16
CA ALA A 122 -14.67 14.15 -17.49
C ALA A 122 -13.92 13.42 -16.36
N MET A 123 -13.94 14.01 -15.15
CA MET A 123 -14.03 13.22 -13.91
C MET A 123 -14.94 13.97 -12.90
N PRO A 124 -16.03 13.36 -12.41
CA PRO A 124 -16.77 13.90 -11.28
C PRO A 124 -16.00 13.60 -9.99
N MET A 125 -15.70 14.67 -9.25
CA MET A 125 -15.22 14.61 -7.87
C MET A 125 -16.30 14.02 -6.96
N GLY A 126 -15.88 13.34 -5.90
CA GLY A 126 -16.79 12.95 -4.83
C GLY A 126 -16.13 12.31 -3.61
N GLY A 127 -15.25 13.05 -2.94
CA GLY A 127 -15.10 12.89 -1.49
C GLY A 127 -16.08 13.83 -0.80
N GLY A 128 -17.10 13.29 -0.15
CA GLY A 128 -18.13 14.04 0.59
C GLY A 128 -19.54 13.82 0.05
N GLY A 129 -20.07 12.61 0.23
CA GLY A 129 -21.43 12.23 -0.19
C GLY A 129 -21.38 11.03 -1.12
N VAL A 130 -21.92 9.90 -0.66
CA VAL A 130 -22.18 8.71 -1.48
C VAL A 130 -22.86 9.11 -2.81
N PRO A 131 -22.22 8.91 -3.98
CA PRO A 131 -22.95 8.99 -5.22
C PRO A 131 -23.64 7.66 -5.43
N ALA A 132 -24.97 7.71 -5.48
CA ALA A 132 -25.80 6.63 -5.96
C ALA A 132 -25.31 6.18 -7.35
N SER A 133 -24.78 4.95 -7.42
CA SER A 133 -24.87 4.00 -8.55
C SER A 133 -24.57 4.46 -10.00
N GLY A 134 -23.79 5.52 -10.26
CA GLY A 134 -23.60 6.04 -11.65
C GLY A 134 -22.16 6.25 -12.18
N GLY A 135 -21.12 6.34 -11.35
CA GLY A 135 -19.83 6.94 -11.74
C GLY A 135 -18.84 6.08 -12.56
N SER A 136 -18.99 4.75 -12.55
CA SER A 136 -18.02 3.84 -13.20
C SER A 136 -18.15 3.79 -14.72
N ALA A 137 -19.35 4.03 -15.26
CA ALA A 137 -19.60 4.03 -16.70
C ALA A 137 -19.02 5.28 -17.39
N GLU A 138 -19.20 6.45 -16.79
CA GLU A 138 -18.69 7.73 -17.30
C GLU A 138 -17.16 7.77 -17.27
N LEU A 139 -16.54 7.24 -16.21
CA LEU A 139 -15.10 7.04 -16.12
C LEU A 139 -14.59 6.11 -17.24
N ALA A 140 -15.25 4.97 -17.45
CA ALA A 140 -14.88 4.02 -18.49
C ALA A 140 -15.02 4.62 -19.91
N GLU A 141 -16.00 5.49 -20.12
CA GLU A 141 -16.20 6.19 -21.38
C GLU A 141 -15.12 7.25 -21.64
N ALA A 142 -14.72 8.01 -20.61
CA ALA A 142 -13.60 8.95 -20.68
C ALA A 142 -12.28 8.23 -21.04
N PHE A 143 -11.98 7.10 -20.40
CA PHE A 143 -10.81 6.29 -20.72
C PHE A 143 -10.84 5.74 -22.16
N LYS A 144 -11.99 5.28 -22.64
CA LYS A 144 -12.16 4.84 -24.05
C LYS A 144 -11.93 5.99 -25.03
N SER A 145 -12.47 7.17 -24.74
CA SER A 145 -12.30 8.37 -25.57
C SER A 145 -10.82 8.80 -25.66
N GLU A 146 -10.11 8.83 -24.54
CA GLU A 146 -8.66 9.13 -24.47
C GLU A 146 -7.84 8.11 -25.27
N SER A 147 -8.11 6.81 -25.08
CA SER A 147 -7.43 5.73 -25.79
C SER A 147 -7.65 5.82 -27.31
N ASN A 148 -8.87 6.14 -27.75
CA ASN A 148 -9.19 6.39 -29.16
C ASN A 148 -8.49 7.64 -29.73
N ARG A 149 -8.25 8.68 -28.92
CA ARG A 149 -7.45 9.85 -29.33
C ARG A 149 -5.99 9.47 -29.53
N ILE A 150 -5.42 8.66 -28.65
CA ILE A 150 -4.03 8.20 -28.73
C ILE A 150 -3.83 7.31 -29.96
N ARG A 151 -4.73 6.34 -30.21
CA ARG A 151 -4.67 5.45 -31.38
C ARG A 151 -4.66 6.19 -32.71
N ARG A 152 -5.41 7.30 -32.82
CA ARG A 152 -5.48 8.15 -34.02
C ARG A 152 -4.18 8.88 -34.37
N ILE A 153 -3.20 8.94 -33.46
CA ILE A 153 -1.89 9.53 -33.77
C ILE A 153 -1.12 8.58 -34.68
N SER A 154 -1.01 8.93 -35.96
CA SER A 154 -0.21 8.17 -36.92
C SER A 154 1.27 8.29 -36.60
N LYS A 155 1.93 7.14 -36.39
CA LYS A 155 3.38 7.05 -36.14
C LYS A 155 4.19 7.13 -37.42
N TYR A 156 3.54 7.15 -38.58
CA TYR A 156 4.21 7.13 -39.87
C TYR A 156 3.85 8.37 -40.70
N LYS A 157 4.82 8.81 -41.48
CA LYS A 157 4.62 9.81 -42.52
C LYS A 157 5.13 9.27 -43.84
N TYR A 158 4.44 9.62 -44.91
CA TYR A 158 4.91 9.33 -46.25
C TYR A 158 5.97 10.36 -46.63
N LYS A 159 7.18 9.88 -46.94
CA LYS A 159 8.24 10.67 -47.58
C LYS A 159 8.63 9.97 -48.86
N ASN A 160 8.45 10.64 -50.01
CA ASN A 160 8.81 10.11 -51.33
C ASN A 160 8.19 8.72 -51.61
N GLY A 161 6.89 8.56 -51.34
CA GLY A 161 6.17 7.29 -51.56
C GLY A 161 6.49 6.16 -50.58
N ARG A 162 7.47 6.33 -49.67
CA ARG A 162 7.80 5.34 -48.63
C ARG A 162 7.23 5.75 -47.27
N ARG A 163 6.63 4.78 -46.57
CA ARG A 163 6.15 4.93 -45.19
C ARG A 163 7.37 4.95 -44.26
N VAL A 164 7.66 6.11 -43.65
CA VAL A 164 8.78 6.29 -42.73
C VAL A 164 8.23 6.59 -41.34
N VAL A 165 8.85 6.03 -40.30
CA VAL A 165 8.47 6.32 -38.90
C VAL A 165 8.72 7.80 -38.61
N ASP A 166 7.67 8.50 -38.22
CA ASP A 166 7.78 9.82 -37.63
C ASP A 166 8.13 9.68 -36.15
N LYS A 167 9.42 9.83 -35.84
CA LYS A 167 9.96 9.78 -34.47
C LYS A 167 9.21 10.74 -33.52
N LYS A 168 8.73 11.89 -33.99
CA LYS A 168 8.02 12.87 -33.16
C LYS A 168 6.63 12.38 -32.77
N ASN A 169 5.88 11.84 -33.74
CA ASN A 169 4.56 11.28 -33.47
C ASN A 169 4.65 9.95 -32.69
N PHE A 170 5.68 9.15 -32.95
CA PHE A 170 5.98 7.94 -32.19
C PHE A 170 6.24 8.26 -30.71
N SER A 171 7.15 9.19 -30.41
CA SER A 171 7.43 9.60 -29.03
C SER A 171 6.22 10.22 -28.36
N LYS A 172 5.43 11.02 -29.09
CA LYS A 172 4.18 11.60 -28.57
C LYS A 172 3.16 10.51 -28.20
N LYS A 173 2.98 9.50 -29.06
CA LYS A 173 2.07 8.37 -28.81
C LYS A 173 2.53 7.54 -27.61
N LEU A 174 3.83 7.26 -27.52
CA LEU A 174 4.44 6.56 -26.39
C LEU A 174 4.22 7.29 -25.06
N ILE A 175 4.53 8.59 -25.00
CA ILE A 175 4.37 9.39 -23.78
C ILE A 175 2.90 9.43 -23.35
N LEU A 176 1.96 9.61 -24.28
CA LEU A 176 0.54 9.63 -23.96
C LEU A 176 0.02 8.28 -23.46
N SER A 177 0.48 7.16 -24.03
CA SER A 177 0.16 5.82 -23.50
C SER A 177 0.73 5.59 -22.10
N ILE A 178 1.93 6.09 -21.81
CA ILE A 178 2.50 6.03 -20.45
C ILE A 178 1.68 6.90 -19.49
N MET A 179 1.26 8.10 -19.91
CA MET A 179 0.41 8.97 -19.10
C MET A 179 -0.95 8.34 -18.81
N GLN A 180 -1.58 7.67 -19.78
CA GLN A 180 -2.83 6.96 -19.58
C GLN A 180 -2.68 5.79 -18.57
N ASN A 181 -1.54 5.11 -18.58
CA ASN A 181 -1.23 4.02 -17.66
C ASN A 181 -0.47 4.49 -16.39
N SER A 182 -0.35 5.79 -16.16
CA SER A 182 0.41 6.33 -15.02
C SER A 182 -0.21 5.93 -13.68
N PHE A 183 -1.55 5.87 -13.60
CA PHE A 183 -2.28 5.36 -12.43
C PHE A 183 -1.89 3.91 -12.12
N THR A 184 -1.79 3.05 -13.14
CA THR A 184 -1.35 1.66 -13.00
C THR A 184 0.08 1.57 -12.47
N LEU A 185 0.97 2.46 -12.92
CA LEU A 185 2.37 2.49 -12.47
C LEU A 185 2.50 2.99 -11.02
N VAL A 186 1.70 3.98 -10.62
CA VAL A 186 1.66 4.47 -9.23
C VAL A 186 1.09 3.42 -8.29
N GLY A 187 -0.06 2.82 -8.64
CA GLY A 187 -0.64 1.72 -7.87
C GLY A 187 0.31 0.53 -7.74
N PHE A 188 1.05 0.22 -8.81
CA PHE A 188 2.10 -0.78 -8.78
C PHE A 188 3.21 -0.44 -7.80
N ILE A 189 3.74 0.78 -7.82
CA ILE A 189 4.83 1.19 -6.91
C ILE A 189 4.39 1.06 -5.44
N VAL A 190 3.17 1.47 -5.12
CA VAL A 190 2.59 1.33 -3.77
C VAL A 190 2.54 -0.13 -3.35
N VAL A 191 2.00 -1.00 -4.20
CA VAL A 191 1.92 -2.45 -3.94
C VAL A 191 3.32 -3.07 -3.85
N TYR A 192 4.25 -2.64 -4.70
CA TYR A 192 5.61 -3.17 -4.77
C TYR A 192 6.46 -2.79 -3.55
N LEU A 193 6.26 -1.59 -3.00
CA LEU A 193 6.92 -1.14 -1.78
C LEU A 193 6.32 -1.79 -0.53
N THR A 194 5.02 -2.10 -0.56
CA THR A 194 4.30 -2.68 0.60
C THR A 194 4.37 -4.20 0.68
N LEU A 195 4.54 -4.91 -0.44
CA LEU A 195 4.68 -6.38 -0.45
C LEU A 195 6.12 -6.84 -0.18
N SER A 196 6.26 -8.01 0.44
CA SER A 196 7.54 -8.74 0.56
C SER A 196 7.45 -10.18 0.05
N GLY A 197 8.61 -10.81 -0.09
CA GLY A 197 8.77 -12.20 -0.53
C GLY A 197 8.37 -12.45 -1.99
N SER A 198 7.99 -13.69 -2.28
CA SER A 198 7.63 -14.15 -3.64
C SER A 198 6.38 -13.45 -4.20
N VAL A 199 5.52 -12.90 -3.35
CA VAL A 199 4.31 -12.19 -3.81
C VAL A 199 4.68 -10.88 -4.51
N ARG A 200 5.72 -10.16 -4.02
CA ARG A 200 6.24 -8.95 -4.66
C ARG A 200 6.79 -9.22 -6.07
N THR A 201 7.50 -10.34 -6.26
CA THR A 201 8.09 -10.67 -7.57
C THR A 201 7.03 -11.11 -8.57
N ILE A 202 6.04 -11.89 -8.13
CA ILE A 202 4.92 -12.32 -8.98
C ILE A 202 4.05 -11.12 -9.37
N ALA A 203 3.67 -10.28 -8.40
CA ALA A 203 2.92 -9.04 -8.67
C ALA A 203 3.73 -8.09 -9.58
N GLY A 204 5.03 -7.94 -9.31
CA GLY A 204 6.01 -7.27 -10.16
C GLY A 204 5.94 -7.66 -11.62
N LEU A 205 6.13 -8.95 -11.89
CA LEU A 205 6.13 -9.49 -13.24
C LEU A 205 4.76 -9.37 -13.91
N ALA A 206 3.69 -9.66 -13.19
CA ALA A 206 2.32 -9.57 -13.73
C ALA A 206 1.98 -8.14 -14.17
N THR A 207 2.30 -7.13 -13.35
CA THR A 207 2.02 -5.73 -13.68
C THR A 207 2.89 -5.22 -14.82
N LEU A 208 4.17 -5.62 -14.87
CA LEU A 208 5.04 -5.29 -16.00
C LEU A 208 4.52 -5.90 -17.31
N ILE A 209 4.13 -7.18 -17.31
CA ILE A 209 3.57 -7.84 -18.49
C ILE A 209 2.30 -7.11 -18.94
N ALA A 210 1.38 -6.84 -18.02
CA ALA A 210 0.14 -6.12 -18.31
C ALA A 210 0.41 -4.71 -18.89
N PHE A 211 1.34 -3.96 -18.30
CA PHE A 211 1.73 -2.63 -18.76
C PHE A 211 2.35 -2.66 -20.17
N PHE A 212 3.23 -3.61 -20.45
CA PHE A 212 3.81 -3.75 -21.79
C PHE A 212 2.78 -4.24 -22.81
N SER A 213 1.82 -5.08 -22.41
CA SER A 213 0.70 -5.48 -23.28
C SER A 213 -0.19 -4.31 -23.65
N THR A 214 -0.54 -3.42 -22.69
CA THR A 214 -1.36 -2.23 -23.00
C THR A 214 -0.59 -1.24 -23.88
N LEU A 215 0.70 -1.01 -23.59
CA LEU A 215 1.56 -0.17 -24.41
C LEU A 215 1.67 -0.72 -25.85
N TYR A 216 1.83 -2.03 -26.00
CA TYR A 216 1.86 -2.68 -27.31
C TYR A 216 0.55 -2.48 -28.08
N ILE A 217 -0.61 -2.64 -27.43
CA ILE A 217 -1.92 -2.44 -28.05
C ILE A 217 -2.11 -0.99 -28.50
N ASP A 218 -1.83 -0.02 -27.64
CA ASP A 218 -1.97 1.40 -28.01
C ASP A 218 -1.00 1.81 -29.13
N MET A 219 0.19 1.21 -29.13
CA MET A 219 1.18 1.43 -30.17
C MET A 219 0.87 0.67 -31.45
N ARG A 220 -0.08 -0.27 -31.50
CA ARG A 220 -0.51 -0.88 -32.76
C ARG A 220 -1.34 0.11 -33.57
N GLU A 221 -1.23 0.07 -34.90
CA GLU A 221 -2.18 0.74 -35.79
C GLU A 221 -3.17 -0.32 -36.27
N GLU A 222 -4.47 0.00 -36.26
CA GLU A 222 -5.47 -0.83 -36.93
C GLU A 222 -5.29 -0.59 -38.43
N ASP A 223 -5.05 -1.67 -39.19
CA ASP A 223 -4.86 -1.64 -40.64
C ASP A 223 -6.18 -1.36 -41.38
#